data_AF-A0A5B7IMK3-F1
#
_entry.id   AF-A0A5B7IMK3-F1
#
_cell.length_a   1.000
_cell.length_b   1.000
_cell.length_c   1.000
_cell.angle_alpha   90.00
_cell.angle_beta   90.00
_cell.angle_gamma   90.00
#
_symmetry.space_group_name_H-M   'P 1'
#
loop_
_entity.id
_entity.type
_entity.pdbx_description
1 polymer ?
#
loop_
_entity_poly.entity_id
_entity_poly.type
_entity_poly.pdbx_seq_one_letter_code
_entity_poly.pdbx_strand_id
1 'polypeptide(L)'
;MKTWGKQIRVTLSKHQTVQLPKEGQPDAGLTKDYSNSPLHRFKKPGSKNYQNIYPPSATLHLSNIPPTVDEEQIKEAFTQAGAVVKAFKFFP
;
A
#
# COMPACT_ATOMS: atom_id res chain seq x y z
N MET A 1 7.59 -10.88 -10.43
CA MET A 1 7.01 -10.55 -9.11
C MET A 1 5.67 -11.27 -8.99
N LYS A 2 5.45 -12.01 -7.89
CA LYS A 2 4.17 -12.64 -7.56
C LYS A 2 3.60 -11.92 -6.35
N THR A 3 2.29 -11.75 -6.30
CA THR A 3 1.56 -11.21 -5.16
C THR A 3 0.66 -12.31 -4.62
N TRP A 4 0.82 -12.66 -3.34
CA TRP A 4 0.16 -13.82 -2.72
C TRP A 4 0.25 -15.11 -3.57
N GLY A 5 1.45 -15.40 -4.07
CA GLY A 5 1.73 -16.59 -4.87
C GLY A 5 1.28 -16.53 -6.33
N LYS A 6 0.53 -15.50 -6.75
CA LYS A 6 0.01 -15.37 -8.13
C LYS A 6 0.73 -14.26 -8.90
N GLN A 7 1.00 -14.50 -10.17
CA GLN A 7 1.54 -13.47 -11.06
C GLN A 7 0.42 -12.49 -11.44
N ILE A 8 0.61 -11.21 -11.16
CA ILE A 8 -0.33 -10.16 -11.59
C ILE A 8 -0.03 -9.79 -13.04
N ARG A 9 -1.08 -9.67 -13.85
CA ARG A 9 -1.02 -9.11 -15.20
C ARG A 9 -1.66 -7.72 -15.19
N VAL A 10 -0.94 -6.72 -15.68
CA VAL A 10 -1.40 -5.33 -15.75
C VAL A 10 -1.46 -4.91 -17.21
N THR A 11 -2.59 -4.34 -17.63
CA THR A 11 -2.82 -3.81 -18.98
C THR A 11 -3.67 -2.55 -18.88
N LEU A 12 -3.54 -1.63 -19.84
CA LEU A 12 -4.41 -0.46 -19.91
C LEU A 12 -5.87 -0.88 -20.12
N SER A 13 -6.78 -0.30 -19.34
CA SER A 13 -8.21 -0.56 -19.46
C SER A 13 -8.77 0.04 -20.76
N LYS A 14 -9.79 -0.61 -21.33
CA LYS A 14 -10.59 -0.05 -22.42
C LYS A 14 -11.66 0.94 -21.90
N HIS A 15 -11.97 0.90 -20.61
CA HIS A 15 -12.93 1.79 -19.96
C HIS A 15 -12.22 3.00 -19.35
N GLN A 16 -12.78 4.19 -19.58
CA GLN A 16 -12.20 5.44 -19.10
C GLN A 16 -12.40 5.66 -17.59
N THR A 17 -13.53 5.19 -17.04
CA THR A 17 -13.90 5.38 -15.63
C THR A 17 -14.46 4.09 -15.04
N VAL A 18 -14.39 3.98 -13.71
CA VAL A 18 -15.05 2.91 -12.93
C VAL A 18 -16.33 3.49 -12.35
N GLN A 19 -17.48 2.86 -12.64
CA GLN A 19 -18.78 3.30 -12.13
C GLN A 19 -19.04 2.69 -10.75
N LEU A 20 -19.60 3.49 -9.84
CA LEU A 20 -20.01 3.00 -8.52
C LEU A 20 -21.38 2.30 -8.62
N PRO A 21 -21.52 1.09 -8.07
CA PRO A 21 -22.80 0.40 -8.02
C PRO A 21 -23.77 1.18 -7.12
N LYS A 22 -25.06 1.11 -7.44
CA LYS A 22 -26.12 1.63 -6.57
C LYS A 22 -26.23 0.76 -5.31
N GLU A 23 -26.64 1.36 -4.20
CA GLU A 23 -26.94 0.62 -2.96
C GLU A 23 -27.93 -0.51 -3.24
N GLY A 24 -27.69 -1.69 -2.65
CA GLY A 24 -28.54 -2.88 -2.82
C GLY A 24 -28.23 -3.77 -4.03
N GLN A 25 -27.26 -3.39 -4.88
CA GLN A 25 -26.76 -4.27 -5.95
C GLN A 25 -25.85 -5.38 -5.35
N PRO A 26 -25.86 -6.60 -5.93
CA PRO A 26 -25.01 -7.71 -5.45
C PRO A 26 -23.51 -7.36 -5.46
N ASP A 27 -23.11 -6.43 -6.33
CA ASP A 27 -21.72 -6.04 -6.52
C ASP A 27 -21.26 -4.89 -5.60
N ALA A 28 -22.14 -4.40 -4.72
CA ALA A 28 -21.88 -3.23 -3.86
C ALA A 28 -20.67 -3.37 -2.93
N GLY A 29 -20.18 -4.60 -2.70
CA GLY A 29 -18.94 -4.86 -1.93
C GLY A 29 -17.67 -4.98 -2.76
N LEU A 30 -17.77 -5.05 -4.09
CA LEU A 30 -16.64 -5.28 -5.00
C LEU A 30 -16.02 -3.99 -5.54
N THR A 31 -16.74 -2.87 -5.45
CA THR A 31 -16.28 -1.56 -5.89
C THR A 31 -16.23 -0.61 -4.71
N LYS A 32 -15.12 0.12 -4.56
CA LYS A 32 -14.93 1.07 -3.46
C LYS A 32 -14.28 2.37 -3.95
N ASP A 33 -14.85 3.50 -3.53
CA ASP A 33 -14.30 4.83 -3.82
C ASP A 33 -13.26 5.22 -2.77
N TYR A 34 -12.05 5.55 -3.24
CA TYR A 34 -10.95 6.06 -2.42
C TYR A 34 -10.55 7.49 -2.78
N SER A 35 -11.27 8.18 -3.70
CA SER A 35 -10.89 9.50 -4.23
C SER A 35 -10.59 10.54 -3.15
N ASN A 36 -11.29 10.46 -2.02
CA ASN A 36 -11.15 11.37 -0.88
C ASN A 36 -10.31 10.81 0.28
N SER A 37 -9.60 9.71 0.08
CA SER A 37 -8.79 9.09 1.14
C SER A 37 -7.75 10.07 1.70
N PRO A 38 -7.70 10.28 3.04
CA PRO A 38 -6.67 11.10 3.67
C PRO A 38 -5.27 10.46 3.57
N LEU A 39 -5.19 9.18 3.21
CA LEU A 39 -3.96 8.40 3.10
C LEU A 39 -3.30 8.47 1.71
N HIS A 40 -3.83 9.28 0.79
CA HIS A 40 -3.24 9.47 -0.55
C HIS A 40 -1.87 10.15 -0.49
N ARG A 41 -0.82 9.44 -0.94
CA ARG A 41 0.56 9.94 -0.95
C ARG A 41 0.85 10.96 -2.06
N PHE A 42 0.01 11.03 -3.09
CA PHE A 42 0.26 11.82 -4.32
C PHE A 42 -0.76 12.96 -4.56
N LYS A 43 -1.63 13.25 -3.57
CA LYS A 43 -2.69 14.26 -3.71
C LYS A 43 -2.17 15.70 -3.79
N LYS A 44 -1.05 16.00 -3.13
CA LYS A 44 -0.45 17.34 -3.09
C LYS A 44 0.55 17.51 -4.24
N PRO A 45 0.36 18.47 -5.17
CA PRO A 45 1.37 18.83 -6.17
C PRO A 45 2.69 19.21 -5.50
N GLY A 46 3.81 18.82 -6.12
CA GLY A 46 5.15 19.10 -5.57
C GLY A 46 5.52 18.31 -4.31
N SER A 47 4.71 17.33 -3.89
CA SER A 47 5.06 16.45 -2.77
C SER A 47 6.36 15.70 -3.04
N LYS A 48 7.26 15.66 -2.06
CA LYS A 48 8.49 14.83 -2.09
C LYS A 48 8.20 13.36 -2.34
N ASN A 49 6.97 12.89 -2.10
CA ASN A 49 6.56 11.52 -2.41
C ASN A 49 6.75 11.14 -3.88
N TYR A 50 6.63 12.09 -4.82
CA TYR A 50 6.90 11.83 -6.23
C TYR A 50 8.36 11.47 -6.52
N GLN A 51 9.29 11.91 -5.67
CA GLN A 51 10.72 11.55 -5.76
C GLN A 51 11.00 10.18 -5.10
N ASN A 52 10.03 9.60 -4.39
CA ASN A 52 10.19 8.36 -3.64
C ASN A 52 9.48 7.15 -4.29
N ILE A 53 9.37 7.15 -5.62
CA ILE A 53 8.81 6.03 -6.40
C ILE A 53 9.95 5.12 -6.85
N TYR A 54 10.02 3.93 -6.26
CA TYR A 54 11.09 2.95 -6.51
C TYR A 54 10.52 1.60 -6.95
N PRO A 55 11.29 0.79 -7.70
CA PRO A 55 10.91 -0.60 -7.94
C PRO A 55 10.79 -1.38 -6.61
N PRO A 56 9.97 -2.44 -6.56
CA PRO A 56 9.86 -3.31 -5.39
C PRO A 56 11.23 -3.86 -4.96
N SER A 57 11.50 -3.83 -3.65
CA SER A 57 12.77 -4.25 -3.05
C SER A 57 12.53 -5.07 -1.79
N ALA A 58 13.52 -5.89 -1.41
CA ALA A 58 13.52 -6.61 -0.13
C ALA A 58 13.77 -5.68 1.07
N THR A 59 14.34 -4.49 0.85
CA THR A 59 14.55 -3.47 1.88
C THR A 59 13.42 -2.45 1.82
N LEU A 60 12.72 -2.25 2.94
CA LEU A 60 11.60 -1.32 3.05
C LEU A 60 11.98 -0.10 3.89
N HIS A 61 11.57 1.07 3.42
CA HIS A 61 11.63 2.30 4.22
C HIS A 61 10.28 2.52 4.90
N LEU A 62 10.30 2.55 6.24
CA LEU A 62 9.11 2.80 7.06
C LEU A 62 9.09 4.25 7.53
N SER A 63 7.91 4.85 7.58
CA SER A 63 7.71 6.22 8.06
C SER A 63 6.38 6.33 8.78
N ASN A 64 6.17 7.44 9.51
CA ASN A 64 4.98 7.67 10.32
C ASN A 64 4.78 6.59 11.42
N ILE A 65 5.89 6.15 12.02
CA ILE A 65 5.88 5.22 13.15
C ILE A 65 5.56 6.02 14.42
N PRO A 66 4.48 5.68 15.16
CA PRO A 66 4.18 6.35 16.42
C PRO A 66 5.28 6.11 17.47
N PRO A 67 5.52 7.05 18.40
CA PRO A 67 6.53 6.89 19.45
C PRO A 67 6.22 5.76 20.44
N THR A 68 4.96 5.30 20.46
CA THR A 68 4.50 4.17 21.28
C THR A 68 4.79 2.81 20.64
N VAL A 69 5.36 2.78 19.42
CA VAL A 69 5.65 1.55 18.68
C VAL A 69 7.15 1.30 18.70
N ASP A 70 7.55 0.17 19.27
CA ASP A 70 8.96 -0.23 19.34
C ASP A 70 9.39 -1.16 18.17
N GLU A 71 10.67 -1.49 18.14
CA GLU A 71 11.26 -2.37 17.13
C GLU A 71 10.67 -3.78 17.14
N GLU A 72 10.34 -4.32 18.32
CA GLU A 72 9.83 -5.69 18.47
C GLU A 72 8.43 -5.80 17.87
N GLN A 73 7.54 -4.84 18.17
CA GLN A 73 6.19 -4.77 17.60
C GLN A 73 6.21 -4.66 16.07
N ILE A 74 7.17 -3.91 15.50
CA ILE A 74 7.31 -3.80 14.05
C ILE A 74 7.77 -5.14 13.47
N LYS A 75 8.81 -5.77 14.05
CA LYS A 75 9.30 -7.08 13.59
C LYS A 75 8.21 -8.14 13.67
N GLU A 76 7.42 -8.12 14.73
CA GLU A 76 6.30 -9.04 14.92
C GLU A 76 5.24 -8.84 13.81
N ALA A 77 4.87 -7.60 13.49
CA ALA A 77 3.91 -7.32 12.43
C ALA A 77 4.37 -7.87 11.05
N PHE A 78 5.66 -7.75 10.72
CA PHE A 78 6.21 -8.35 9.49
C PHE A 78 6.18 -9.89 9.54
N THR A 79 6.47 -10.47 10.71
CA THR A 79 6.44 -11.93 10.92
C THR A 79 5.03 -12.49 10.79
N GLN A 80 4.03 -11.84 11.39
CA GLN A 80 2.61 -12.20 11.26
C GLN A 80 2.11 -12.07 9.81
N ALA A 81 2.67 -11.15 9.03
CA ALA A 81 2.41 -11.04 7.59
C ALA A 81 3.12 -12.13 6.74
N GLY A 82 3.85 -13.06 7.37
CA GLY A 82 4.56 -14.15 6.71
C GLY A 82 5.93 -13.78 6.15
N ALA A 83 6.50 -12.62 6.55
CA ALA A 83 7.84 -12.22 6.15
C ALA A 83 8.88 -12.64 7.20
N VAL A 84 10.13 -12.85 6.74
CA VAL A 84 11.28 -13.07 7.63
C VAL A 84 12.10 -11.78 7.68
N VAL A 85 12.18 -11.13 8.85
CA VAL A 85 12.94 -9.89 9.02
C VAL A 85 14.44 -10.20 9.10
N LYS A 86 15.20 -9.79 8.08
CA LYS A 86 16.65 -10.02 8.01
C LYS A 86 17.48 -9.00 8.77
N ALA A 87 17.05 -7.74 8.75
CA ALA A 87 17.71 -6.62 9.41
C ALA A 87 16.69 -5.53 9.69
N PHE A 88 16.93 -4.75 10.73
CA PHE A 88 16.13 -3.59 11.10
C PHE A 88 17.07 -2.48 11.58
N LYS A 89 16.72 -1.24 11.27
CA LYS A 89 17.47 -0.06 11.72
C LYS A 89 16.55 1.15 11.79
N PHE A 90 16.43 1.74 12.98
CA PHE A 90 15.94 3.11 13.10
C PHE A 90 17.00 4.09 12.60
N PHE A 91 16.54 5.11 11.89
CA PHE A 91 17.37 6.26 11.55
C PHE A 91 17.08 7.37 12.58
N PRO A 92 18.11 8.05 13.09
CA PRO A 92 17.94 9.20 13.97
C PRO A 92 17.25 10.37 13.27
#